data_AF-F3Y8K2-F1
#
_entry.id   AF-F3Y8K2-F1
#
_cell.length_a   1.000
_cell.length_b   1.000
_cell.length_c   1.000
_cell.angle_alpha   90.00
_cell.angle_beta   90.00
_cell.angle_gamma   90.00
#
_symmetry.space_group_name_H-M   'P 1'
#
loop_
_entity.id
_entity.type
_entity.pdbx_description
1 polymer ?
#
loop_
_entity_poly.entity_id
_entity_poly.type
_entity_poly.pdbx_seq_one_letter_code
_entity_poly.pdbx_strand_id
1 'polypeptide(L)'
;MNKIVIDYLHGYTHIEHEQLKQNKFVFDLPLAAFQNTETNIILLKEYFLKNNFIYISKHTRFASYPKHSHRFLELNYVYSGQSIQTINGEKELIKKGEILLLDKGTSHALELHQKNDILINIIFPSDNVDINWLSNLSNKDSILFNFLAQTLVANSNKNYLIFRCAKNQHIQVILDQILDIYFTKTILANEIISLYIPILFTELISNCSYDFHQEKKKKSTTKL
;
A
#
# COMPACT_ATOMS: atom_id res chain seq x y z
N MET A 1 2.18 17.83 -9.69
CA MET A 1 0.81 17.51 -9.25
C MET A 1 -0.18 18.66 -9.46
N ASN A 2 -1.42 18.35 -9.81
CA ASN A 2 -2.56 19.27 -9.92
C ASN A 2 -2.96 19.86 -8.56
N LYS A 3 -3.30 21.16 -8.53
CA LYS A 3 -3.68 21.87 -7.30
C LYS A 3 -4.86 21.22 -6.56
N ILE A 4 -5.88 20.74 -7.28
CA ILE A 4 -7.06 20.12 -6.66
C ILE A 4 -6.67 18.87 -5.86
N VAL A 5 -5.71 18.10 -6.38
CA VAL A 5 -5.21 16.89 -5.70
C VAL A 5 -4.39 17.26 -4.47
N ILE A 6 -3.52 18.27 -4.58
CA ILE A 6 -2.78 18.80 -3.42
C ILE A 6 -3.76 19.27 -2.33
N ASP A 7 -4.77 20.05 -2.70
CA ASP A 7 -5.78 20.57 -1.76
C ASP A 7 -6.55 19.42 -1.10
N TYR A 8 -6.92 18.38 -1.86
CA TYR A 8 -7.56 17.18 -1.32
C TYR A 8 -6.66 16.41 -0.34
N LEU A 9 -5.40 16.19 -0.68
CA LEU A 9 -4.45 15.45 0.15
C LEU A 9 -4.16 16.18 1.47
N HIS A 10 -3.99 17.50 1.43
CA HIS A 10 -3.74 18.28 2.63
C HIS A 10 -5.02 18.56 3.44
N GLY A 11 -6.17 18.68 2.78
CA GLY A 11 -7.48 18.89 3.40
C GLY A 11 -7.86 17.80 4.40
N TYR A 12 -8.72 18.12 5.36
CA TYR A 12 -9.16 17.17 6.39
C TYR A 12 -10.45 16.48 5.96
N THR A 13 -10.52 15.16 6.13
CA THR A 13 -11.77 14.42 5.94
C THR A 13 -12.69 14.61 7.15
N HIS A 14 -13.96 14.23 7.00
CA HIS A 14 -14.89 14.22 8.13
C HIS A 14 -14.37 13.36 9.29
N ILE A 15 -13.84 12.17 8.99
CA ILE A 15 -13.22 11.29 9.99
C ILE A 15 -12.05 11.96 10.68
N GLU A 16 -11.15 12.62 9.94
CA GLU A 16 -10.01 13.34 10.54
C GLU A 16 -10.47 14.45 11.51
N HIS A 17 -11.55 15.16 11.19
CA HIS A 17 -12.17 16.12 12.10
C HIS A 17 -12.74 15.46 13.36
N GLU A 18 -13.39 14.31 13.24
CA GLU A 18 -13.92 13.57 14.39
C GLU A 18 -12.80 13.02 15.29
N GLN A 19 -11.74 12.46 14.71
CA GLN A 19 -10.59 11.96 15.46
C GLN A 19 -9.91 13.06 16.25
N LEU A 20 -9.74 14.25 15.65
CA LEU A 20 -9.21 15.43 16.35
C LEU A 20 -10.12 15.89 17.49
N LYS A 21 -11.45 15.88 17.29
CA LYS A 21 -12.42 16.33 18.30
C LYS A 21 -12.50 15.37 19.49
N GLN A 22 -12.48 14.07 19.22
CA GLN A 22 -12.67 13.02 20.23
C GLN A 22 -11.35 12.54 20.85
N ASN A 23 -10.21 12.86 20.23
CA ASN A 23 -8.89 12.32 20.55
C ASN A 23 -8.88 10.79 20.61
N LYS A 24 -9.61 10.16 19.68
CA LYS A 24 -9.82 8.72 19.58
C LYS A 24 -9.90 8.29 18.13
N PHE A 25 -9.51 7.05 17.88
CA PHE A 25 -9.67 6.42 16.58
C PHE A 25 -11.16 6.28 16.23
N VAL A 26 -11.51 6.64 14.99
CA VAL A 26 -12.84 6.49 14.41
C VAL A 26 -12.69 5.64 13.16
N PHE A 27 -13.38 4.50 13.15
CA PHE A 27 -13.29 3.54 12.05
C PHE A 27 -14.00 4.11 10.81
N ASP A 28 -13.26 4.26 9.71
CA ASP A 28 -13.67 4.95 8.48
C ASP A 28 -14.26 4.02 7.42
N LEU A 29 -14.15 2.70 7.63
CA LEU A 29 -14.60 1.68 6.69
C LEU A 29 -16.00 1.13 7.06
N PRO A 30 -16.90 0.94 6.07
CA PRO A 30 -18.21 0.34 6.33
C PRO A 30 -18.10 -1.17 6.58
N LEU A 31 -19.13 -1.76 7.18
CA LEU A 31 -19.18 -3.21 7.51
C LEU A 31 -18.93 -4.14 6.31
N ALA A 32 -19.25 -3.70 5.09
CA ALA A 32 -19.01 -4.48 3.87
C ALA A 32 -17.52 -4.55 3.48
N ALA A 33 -16.66 -3.72 4.08
CA ALA A 33 -15.24 -3.61 3.71
C ALA A 33 -14.33 -4.57 4.48
N PHE A 34 -14.83 -5.23 5.52
CA PHE A 34 -13.99 -6.03 6.40
C PHE A 34 -14.74 -7.19 7.06
N GLN A 35 -13.97 -8.15 7.57
CA GLN A 35 -14.43 -9.20 8.46
C GLN A 35 -13.61 -9.14 9.74
N ASN A 36 -14.28 -9.36 10.88
CA ASN A 36 -13.61 -9.51 12.16
C ASN A 36 -13.28 -10.99 12.39
N THR A 37 -12.06 -11.25 12.82
CA THR A 37 -11.66 -12.51 13.45
C THR A 37 -11.38 -12.26 14.93
N GLU A 38 -11.16 -13.31 15.72
CA GLU A 38 -10.87 -13.18 17.16
C GLU A 38 -9.70 -12.24 17.47
N THR A 39 -8.72 -12.14 16.56
CA THR A 39 -7.46 -11.43 16.81
C THR A 39 -7.12 -10.37 15.77
N ASN A 40 -7.94 -10.19 14.73
CA ASN A 40 -7.57 -9.34 13.59
C ASN A 40 -8.77 -8.86 12.77
N ILE A 41 -8.61 -7.70 12.14
CA ILE A 41 -9.50 -7.20 11.10
C ILE A 41 -8.95 -7.63 9.74
N ILE A 42 -9.80 -8.19 8.88
CA ILE A 42 -9.42 -8.61 7.52
C ILE A 42 -10.17 -7.74 6.51
N LEU A 43 -9.44 -6.91 5.79
CA LEU A 43 -9.97 -6.08 4.71
C LEU A 43 -10.26 -6.91 3.46
N LEU A 44 -11.45 -6.71 2.90
CA LEU A 44 -12.02 -7.52 1.82
C LEU A 44 -11.79 -6.87 0.45
N LYS A 45 -11.15 -7.60 -0.46
CA LYS A 45 -10.88 -7.12 -1.82
C LYS A 45 -12.17 -6.74 -2.56
N GLU A 46 -13.26 -7.44 -2.26
CA GLU A 46 -14.57 -7.26 -2.89
C GLU A 46 -15.14 -5.85 -2.65
N TYR A 47 -14.78 -5.17 -1.56
CA TYR A 47 -15.22 -3.80 -1.33
C TYR A 47 -14.37 -2.79 -2.09
N PHE A 48 -13.04 -2.91 -2.01
CA PHE A 48 -12.10 -1.95 -2.59
C PHE A 48 -11.99 -2.08 -4.11
N LEU A 49 -12.04 -3.31 -4.64
CA LEU A 49 -11.68 -3.61 -6.03
C LEU A 49 -12.86 -4.01 -6.94
N LYS A 50 -14.11 -4.11 -6.43
CA LYS A 50 -15.34 -4.53 -7.17
C LYS A 50 -15.16 -4.74 -8.69
N ASN A 51 -15.23 -3.63 -9.44
CA ASN A 51 -15.08 -3.57 -10.91
C ASN A 51 -13.85 -2.73 -11.32
N ASN A 52 -13.02 -2.34 -10.36
CA ASN A 52 -11.90 -1.43 -10.59
C ASN A 52 -10.58 -2.20 -10.55
N PHE A 53 -9.71 -1.93 -11.52
CA PHE A 53 -8.35 -2.47 -11.55
C PHE A 53 -7.45 -1.89 -10.45
N ILE A 54 -7.87 -0.77 -9.84
CA ILE A 54 -7.11 -0.10 -8.80
C ILE A 54 -8.03 0.68 -7.87
N TYR A 55 -7.64 0.77 -6.61
CA TYR A 55 -8.26 1.65 -5.63
C TYR A 55 -7.18 2.47 -4.93
N ILE A 56 -7.33 3.78 -4.92
CA ILE A 56 -6.37 4.68 -4.28
C ILE A 56 -7.11 5.52 -3.23
N SER A 57 -6.56 5.57 -2.02
CA SER A 57 -7.11 6.38 -0.96
C SER A 57 -6.02 7.12 -0.19
N LYS A 58 -6.40 8.26 0.37
CA LYS A 58 -5.62 8.93 1.40
C LYS A 58 -5.94 8.25 2.74
N HIS A 59 -4.93 7.75 3.43
CA HIS A 59 -5.09 7.20 4.77
C HIS A 59 -5.46 8.31 5.76
N THR A 60 -6.29 8.00 6.75
CA THR A 60 -6.74 8.97 7.78
C THR A 60 -5.60 9.31 8.75
N ARG A 61 -5.55 10.57 9.22
CA ARG A 61 -4.57 11.06 10.21
C ARG A 61 -5.22 11.27 11.58
N PHE A 62 -4.38 11.53 12.60
CA PHE A 62 -4.73 11.94 13.97
C PHE A 62 -5.20 10.84 14.93
N ALA A 63 -5.09 9.57 14.54
CA ALA A 63 -5.21 8.43 15.44
C ALA A 63 -4.35 7.28 14.94
N SER A 64 -3.86 6.43 15.85
CA SER A 64 -3.22 5.17 15.46
C SER A 64 -4.26 4.25 14.81
N TYR A 65 -3.90 3.65 13.68
CA TYR A 65 -4.80 2.75 12.96
C TYR A 65 -4.63 1.32 13.48
N PRO A 66 -5.73 0.63 13.85
CA PRO A 66 -5.65 -0.66 14.52
C PRO A 66 -5.03 -1.73 13.61
N LYS A 67 -4.56 -2.79 14.27
CA LYS A 67 -4.01 -3.96 13.59
C LYS A 67 -5.04 -4.57 12.64
N HIS A 68 -4.64 -4.76 11.40
CA HIS A 68 -5.45 -5.39 10.37
C HIS A 68 -4.58 -6.18 9.40
N SER A 69 -5.21 -6.89 8.47
CA SER A 69 -4.60 -7.56 7.32
C SER A 69 -5.53 -7.44 6.12
N HIS A 70 -5.06 -7.82 4.94
CA HIS A 70 -5.82 -7.65 3.69
C HIS A 70 -5.66 -8.87 2.75
N ARG A 71 -6.63 -9.06 1.85
CA ARG A 71 -6.61 -10.13 0.83
C ARG A 71 -6.17 -9.65 -0.56
N PHE A 72 -5.45 -8.54 -0.60
CA PHE A 72 -4.98 -7.87 -1.81
C PHE A 72 -3.54 -7.39 -1.61
N LEU A 73 -2.91 -6.98 -2.71
CA LEU A 73 -1.65 -6.25 -2.67
C LEU A 73 -1.90 -4.79 -2.30
N GLU A 74 -1.03 -4.25 -1.47
CA GLU A 74 -1.11 -2.86 -1.02
C GLU A 74 0.26 -2.18 -1.13
N LEU A 75 0.28 -1.04 -1.82
CA LEU A 75 1.38 -0.08 -1.76
C LEU A 75 0.99 1.06 -0.81
N ASN A 76 1.90 1.39 0.09
CA ASN A 76 1.84 2.47 1.05
C ASN A 76 2.88 3.51 0.66
N TYR A 77 2.45 4.52 -0.10
CA TYR A 77 3.31 5.62 -0.54
C TYR A 77 3.24 6.78 0.46
N VAL A 78 4.38 7.15 1.05
CA VAL A 78 4.46 8.31 1.94
C VAL A 78 4.66 9.56 1.09
N TYR A 79 3.55 10.21 0.72
CA TYR A 79 3.57 11.45 -0.06
C TYR A 79 4.25 12.62 0.68
N SER A 80 4.01 12.73 1.99
CA SER A 80 4.60 13.76 2.85
C SER A 80 4.82 13.24 4.26
N GLY A 81 5.83 13.78 4.94
CA GLY A 81 6.14 13.43 6.32
C GLY A 81 6.75 12.02 6.45
N GLN A 82 6.17 11.22 7.34
CA GLN A 82 6.60 9.84 7.59
C GLN A 82 5.43 8.94 8.01
N SER A 83 5.63 7.63 7.92
CA SER A 83 4.73 6.61 8.43
C SER A 83 5.54 5.61 9.25
N ILE A 84 5.10 5.36 10.48
CA ILE A 84 5.67 4.32 11.34
C ILE A 84 4.65 3.20 11.44
N GLN A 85 5.07 1.99 11.08
CA GLN A 85 4.18 0.84 11.02
C GLN A 85 4.79 -0.35 11.76
N THR A 86 3.95 -1.11 12.47
CA THR A 86 4.34 -2.40 13.02
C THR A 86 3.85 -3.50 12.10
N ILE A 87 4.74 -4.14 11.35
CA ILE A 87 4.44 -5.12 10.30
C ILE A 87 4.95 -6.48 10.74
N ASN A 88 4.07 -7.47 10.91
CA ASN A 88 4.40 -8.79 11.47
C ASN A 88 5.20 -8.74 12.79
N GLY A 89 5.03 -7.68 13.57
CA GLY A 89 5.72 -7.46 14.86
C GLY A 89 7.04 -6.71 14.75
N GLU A 90 7.54 -6.41 13.55
CA GLU A 90 8.72 -5.56 13.33
C GLU A 90 8.27 -4.11 13.13
N LYS A 91 9.00 -3.15 13.71
CA LYS A 91 8.67 -1.73 13.64
C LYS A 91 9.47 -1.04 12.53
N GLU A 92 8.78 -0.52 11.54
CA GLU A 92 9.37 0.05 10.33
C GLU A 92 9.08 1.55 10.21
N LEU A 93 10.07 2.31 9.74
CA LEU A 93 9.95 3.73 9.40
C LEU A 93 10.04 3.92 7.89
N ILE A 94 8.99 4.50 7.33
CA ILE A 94 8.87 4.85 5.92
C ILE A 94 8.81 6.37 5.82
N LYS A 95 9.72 6.96 5.05
CA LYS A 95 9.85 8.42 4.93
C LYS A 95 9.22 8.92 3.64
N LYS A 96 8.99 10.24 3.58
CA LYS A 96 8.56 10.94 2.37
C LYS A 96 9.28 10.42 1.12
N GLY A 97 8.51 10.11 0.08
CA GLY A 97 9.02 9.65 -1.21
C GLY A 97 9.30 8.15 -1.27
N GLU A 98 9.19 7.42 -0.15
CA GLU A 98 9.39 5.97 -0.08
C GLU A 98 8.07 5.23 -0.18
N ILE A 99 8.16 3.94 -0.53
CA ILE A 99 7.00 3.07 -0.76
C ILE A 99 7.18 1.77 0.02
N LEU A 100 6.18 1.40 0.80
CA LEU A 100 6.06 0.07 1.39
C LEU A 100 5.14 -0.78 0.52
N LEU A 101 5.57 -1.98 0.17
CA LEU A 101 4.77 -2.97 -0.55
C LEU A 101 4.48 -4.16 0.38
N LEU A 102 3.20 -4.42 0.59
CA LEU A 102 2.70 -5.46 1.48
C LEU A 102 2.11 -6.61 0.66
N ASP A 103 2.58 -7.83 0.93
CA ASP A 103 1.97 -9.06 0.43
C ASP A 103 0.57 -9.25 1.04
N LYS A 104 -0.31 -9.97 0.33
CA LYS A 104 -1.61 -10.40 0.86
C LYS A 104 -1.41 -11.14 2.18
N GLY A 105 -2.30 -10.98 3.14
CA GLY A 105 -2.25 -11.64 4.45
C GLY A 105 -1.24 -11.06 5.43
N THR A 106 -0.37 -10.13 5.02
CA THR A 106 0.47 -9.37 5.93
C THR A 106 -0.40 -8.65 6.95
N SER A 107 0.03 -8.65 8.21
CA SER A 107 -0.68 -7.92 9.25
C SER A 107 0.15 -6.75 9.73
N HIS A 108 -0.48 -5.58 9.74
CA HIS A 108 0.16 -4.35 10.17
C HIS A 108 -0.76 -3.46 11.00
N ALA A 109 -0.15 -2.57 11.75
CA ALA A 109 -0.80 -1.49 12.48
C ALA A 109 0.01 -0.21 12.26
N LEU A 110 -0.65 0.94 12.23
CA LEU A 110 -0.01 2.22 11.94
C LEU A 110 -0.03 3.10 13.19
N GLU A 111 1.10 3.72 13.50
CA GLU A 111 1.15 4.75 14.53
C GLU A 111 0.44 6.03 14.07
N LEU A 112 0.20 6.95 15.00
CA LEU A 112 -0.51 8.19 14.72
C LEU A 112 0.24 9.04 13.68
N HIS A 113 -0.42 9.32 12.56
CA HIS A 113 0.03 10.29 11.57
C HIS A 113 -0.36 11.72 11.98
N GLN A 114 0.59 12.64 11.91
CA GLN A 114 0.37 14.05 12.19
C GLN A 114 -0.15 14.79 10.95
N LYS A 115 -0.42 16.09 11.09
CA LYS A 115 -0.96 16.94 10.03
C LYS A 115 -0.24 16.81 8.69
N ASN A 116 1.09 16.69 8.71
CA ASN A 116 1.91 16.67 7.50
C ASN A 116 2.29 15.25 7.04
N ASP A 117 1.90 14.23 7.79
CA ASP A 117 2.14 12.82 7.47
C ASP A 117 1.01 12.32 6.58
N ILE A 118 1.25 12.31 5.27
CA ILE A 118 0.25 11.94 4.26
C ILE A 118 0.68 10.61 3.66
N LEU A 119 -0.07 9.57 4.00
CA LEU A 119 0.09 8.22 3.47
C LEU A 119 -1.00 7.95 2.43
N ILE A 120 -0.59 7.42 1.29
CA ILE A 120 -1.48 7.02 0.21
C ILE A 120 -1.47 5.50 0.10
N ASN A 121 -2.64 4.90 0.15
CA ASN A 121 -2.84 3.49 -0.09
C ASN A 121 -3.20 3.29 -1.56
N ILE A 122 -2.44 2.44 -2.26
CA ILE A 122 -2.71 2.04 -3.64
C ILE A 122 -2.91 0.52 -3.62
N ILE A 123 -4.15 0.11 -3.82
CA ILE A 123 -4.61 -1.27 -3.76
C ILE A 123 -4.88 -1.75 -5.17
N PHE A 124 -4.39 -2.94 -5.52
CA PHE A 124 -4.63 -3.56 -6.82
C PHE A 124 -4.84 -5.07 -6.68
N PRO A 125 -5.59 -5.69 -7.60
CA PRO A 125 -5.86 -7.12 -7.56
C PRO A 125 -4.56 -7.90 -7.79
N SER A 126 -4.28 -8.88 -6.92
CA SER A 126 -3.21 -9.86 -7.15
C SER A 126 -3.43 -10.67 -8.42
N ASP A 127 -4.70 -10.88 -8.78
CA ASP A 127 -5.12 -11.80 -9.83
C ASP A 127 -5.06 -11.15 -11.23
N ASN A 128 -4.83 -9.82 -11.29
CA ASN A 128 -4.85 -9.04 -12.53
C ASN A 128 -3.47 -8.53 -12.95
N VAL A 129 -2.39 -8.93 -12.28
CA VAL A 129 -1.05 -8.58 -12.76
C VAL A 129 -0.72 -9.45 -13.96
N ASP A 130 -0.36 -8.80 -15.07
CA ASP A 130 0.02 -9.48 -16.30
C ASP A 130 1.27 -10.34 -16.07
N ILE A 131 1.07 -11.66 -16.07
CA ILE A 131 2.12 -12.66 -15.91
C ILE A 131 3.16 -12.54 -17.03
N ASN A 132 2.77 -12.08 -18.23
CA ASN A 132 3.70 -11.88 -19.34
C ASN A 132 4.60 -10.67 -19.12
N TRP A 133 4.06 -9.57 -18.59
CA TRP A 133 4.88 -8.43 -18.17
C TRP A 133 5.87 -8.87 -17.08
N LEU A 134 5.40 -9.62 -16.09
CA LEU A 134 6.25 -10.12 -15.01
C LEU A 134 7.34 -11.04 -15.56
N SER A 135 6.99 -12.03 -16.40
CA SER A 135 7.94 -12.98 -16.97
C SER A 135 8.99 -12.32 -17.87
N ASN A 136 8.66 -11.21 -18.55
CA ASN A 136 9.64 -10.43 -19.31
C ASN A 136 10.70 -9.74 -18.42
N LEU A 137 10.44 -9.58 -17.12
CA LEU A 137 11.40 -9.05 -16.14
C LEU A 137 12.35 -10.14 -15.59
N SER A 138 12.10 -11.42 -15.90
CA SER A 138 12.77 -12.60 -15.31
C SER A 138 14.25 -12.79 -15.68
N ASN A 139 14.79 -12.04 -16.66
CA ASN A 139 16.20 -12.11 -17.04
C ASN A 139 17.18 -11.51 -16.01
N LYS A 140 16.68 -11.11 -14.84
CA LYS A 140 17.50 -10.70 -13.70
C LYS A 140 17.09 -11.55 -12.50
N ASP A 141 18.04 -12.29 -11.91
CA ASP A 141 17.94 -13.00 -10.63
C ASP A 141 17.60 -12.04 -9.47
N SER A 142 16.47 -11.33 -9.55
CA SER A 142 16.09 -10.30 -8.59
C SER A 142 15.14 -10.91 -7.58
N ILE A 143 15.53 -10.81 -6.30
CA ILE A 143 14.71 -11.11 -5.13
C ILE A 143 13.33 -10.45 -5.26
N LEU A 144 13.26 -9.30 -5.91
CA LEU A 144 12.05 -8.56 -6.18
C LEU A 144 11.13 -9.19 -7.24
N PHE A 145 11.66 -9.72 -8.34
CA PHE A 145 10.87 -10.54 -9.27
C PHE A 145 10.31 -11.78 -8.55
N ASN A 146 11.14 -12.43 -7.73
CA ASN A 146 10.71 -13.58 -6.93
C ASN A 146 9.62 -13.21 -5.91
N PHE A 147 9.73 -12.05 -5.25
CA PHE A 147 8.68 -11.53 -4.38
C PHE A 147 7.38 -11.31 -5.15
N LEU A 148 7.42 -10.55 -6.24
CA LEU A 148 6.24 -10.26 -7.04
C LEU A 148 5.62 -11.55 -7.59
N ALA A 149 6.42 -12.45 -8.17
CA ALA A 149 5.95 -13.74 -8.66
C ALA A 149 5.31 -14.59 -7.57
N GLN A 150 5.90 -14.66 -6.37
CA GLN A 150 5.33 -15.43 -5.26
C GLN A 150 4.01 -14.82 -4.76
N THR A 151 3.97 -13.50 -4.58
CA THR A 151 2.78 -12.80 -4.13
C THR A 151 1.63 -12.92 -5.13
N LEU A 152 1.94 -12.95 -6.43
CA LEU A 152 0.97 -13.02 -7.51
C LEU A 152 0.50 -14.45 -7.83
N VAL A 153 1.39 -15.47 -7.74
CA VAL A 153 1.09 -16.84 -8.20
C VAL A 153 0.76 -17.83 -7.06
N ALA A 154 1.28 -17.65 -5.84
CA ALA A 154 1.28 -18.70 -4.81
C ALA A 154 0.63 -18.28 -3.47
N ASN A 155 0.63 -19.20 -2.50
CA ASN A 155 0.25 -18.93 -1.12
C ASN A 155 1.11 -17.78 -0.55
N SER A 156 0.45 -16.85 0.14
CA SER A 156 1.09 -15.72 0.83
C SER A 156 2.25 -16.17 1.72
N ASN A 157 3.37 -15.47 1.63
CA ASN A 157 4.45 -15.57 2.60
C ASN A 157 4.42 -14.42 3.62
N LYS A 158 3.43 -13.51 3.52
CA LYS A 158 3.28 -12.30 4.33
C LYS A 158 4.56 -11.46 4.38
N ASN A 159 5.30 -11.47 3.28
CA ASN A 159 6.53 -10.71 3.13
C ASN A 159 6.20 -9.24 2.86
N TYR A 160 7.17 -8.36 3.06
CA TYR A 160 7.05 -6.97 2.62
C TYR A 160 8.38 -6.41 2.12
N LEU A 161 8.28 -5.32 1.37
CA LEU A 161 9.41 -4.59 0.81
C LEU A 161 9.29 -3.11 1.10
N ILE A 162 10.41 -2.47 1.40
CA ILE A 162 10.46 -1.00 1.50
C ILE A 162 11.37 -0.49 0.39
N PHE A 163 10.79 0.21 -0.59
CA PHE A 163 11.51 0.88 -1.66
C PHE A 163 12.02 2.24 -1.20
N ARG A 164 13.34 2.39 -1.17
CA ARG A 164 14.04 3.63 -0.81
C ARG A 164 14.21 4.53 -2.05
N CYS A 165 13.07 4.93 -2.64
CA CYS A 165 13.00 5.66 -3.92
C CYS A 165 12.88 7.19 -3.79
N ALA A 166 12.99 7.76 -2.59
CA ALA A 166 12.71 9.18 -2.36
C ALA A 166 13.53 10.17 -3.22
N LYS A 167 14.74 9.77 -3.65
CA LYS A 167 15.60 10.59 -4.52
C LYS A 167 15.40 10.35 -6.02
N ASN A 168 14.67 9.31 -6.41
CA ASN A 168 14.43 8.98 -7.82
C ASN A 168 13.27 9.83 -8.36
N GLN A 169 13.59 10.89 -9.10
CA GLN A 169 12.61 11.83 -9.63
C GLN A 169 11.62 11.20 -10.61
N HIS A 170 12.03 10.19 -11.40
CA HIS A 170 11.14 9.52 -12.34
C HIS A 170 10.03 8.77 -11.61
N ILE A 171 10.36 8.05 -10.53
CA ILE A 171 9.37 7.38 -9.68
C ILE A 171 8.41 8.40 -9.05
N GLN A 172 8.92 9.52 -8.55
CA GLN A 172 8.06 10.56 -7.98
C GLN A 172 7.10 11.16 -9.02
N VAL A 173 7.57 11.40 -10.25
CA VAL A 173 6.73 11.89 -11.35
C VAL A 173 5.64 10.88 -11.70
N ILE A 174 5.97 9.58 -11.77
CA ILE A 174 4.98 8.52 -12.05
C ILE A 174 3.89 8.49 -10.97
N LEU A 175 4.29 8.55 -9.69
CA LEU A 175 3.35 8.60 -8.58
C LEU A 175 2.45 9.83 -8.67
N ASP A 176 3.02 11.02 -8.89
CA ASP A 176 2.26 12.25 -9.10
C ASP A 176 1.22 12.12 -10.23
N GLN A 177 1.60 11.51 -11.37
CA GLN A 177 0.68 11.27 -12.48
C GLN A 177 -0.47 10.32 -12.08
N ILE A 178 -0.15 9.22 -11.42
CA ILE A 178 -1.17 8.26 -10.93
C ILE A 178 -2.18 8.97 -10.02
N LEU A 179 -1.70 9.78 -9.07
CA LEU A 179 -2.56 10.51 -8.14
C LEU A 179 -3.40 11.58 -8.86
N ASP A 180 -2.80 12.33 -9.78
CA ASP A 180 -3.48 13.33 -10.58
C ASP A 180 -4.63 12.70 -11.38
N ILE A 181 -4.36 11.62 -12.10
CA ILE A 181 -5.35 10.92 -12.92
C ILE A 181 -6.49 10.35 -12.06
N TYR A 182 -6.15 9.74 -10.92
CA TYR A 182 -7.13 9.10 -10.05
C TYR A 182 -8.06 10.12 -9.39
N PHE A 183 -7.51 11.14 -8.74
CA PHE A 183 -8.29 12.07 -7.94
C PHE A 183 -9.01 13.14 -8.77
N THR A 184 -8.57 13.40 -10.01
CA THR A 184 -9.31 14.27 -10.95
C THR A 184 -10.41 13.55 -11.73
N LYS A 185 -10.54 12.22 -11.58
CA LYS A 185 -11.61 11.39 -12.18
C LYS A 185 -11.72 11.54 -13.70
N THR A 186 -10.59 11.47 -14.41
CA THR A 186 -10.60 11.46 -15.88
C THR A 186 -11.38 10.25 -16.43
N ILE A 187 -11.97 10.38 -17.62
CA ILE A 187 -12.87 9.37 -18.22
C ILE A 187 -12.20 7.99 -18.34
N LEU A 188 -10.89 7.95 -18.61
CA LEU A 188 -10.10 6.72 -18.78
C LEU A 188 -9.11 6.50 -17.62
N ALA A 189 -9.43 7.00 -16.42
CA ALA A 189 -8.49 6.97 -15.30
C ALA A 189 -8.00 5.55 -14.99
N ASN A 190 -8.92 4.58 -14.95
CA ASN A 190 -8.59 3.20 -14.62
C ASN A 190 -7.65 2.57 -15.67
N GLU A 191 -7.91 2.81 -16.96
CA GLU A 191 -7.12 2.30 -18.08
C GLU A 191 -5.74 2.95 -18.14
N ILE A 192 -5.65 4.25 -17.90
CA ILE A 192 -4.36 4.94 -17.92
C ILE A 192 -3.52 4.50 -16.71
N ILE A 193 -4.13 4.41 -15.53
CA ILE A 193 -3.41 3.98 -14.33
C ILE A 193 -2.96 2.53 -14.44
N SER A 194 -3.75 1.64 -15.05
CA SER A 194 -3.34 0.25 -15.26
C SER A 194 -2.10 0.11 -16.16
N LEU A 195 -1.81 1.10 -17.01
CA LEU A 195 -0.56 1.19 -17.79
C LEU A 195 0.60 1.79 -16.97
N TYR A 196 0.31 2.75 -16.09
CA TYR A 196 1.33 3.34 -15.21
C TYR A 196 1.84 2.36 -14.14
N ILE A 197 1.02 1.42 -13.67
CA ILE A 197 1.43 0.47 -12.63
C ILE A 197 2.60 -0.43 -13.10
N PRO A 198 2.56 -1.09 -14.27
CA PRO A 198 3.71 -1.80 -14.83
C PRO A 198 4.96 -0.91 -14.98
N ILE A 199 4.79 0.34 -15.44
CA ILE A 199 5.89 1.31 -15.57
C ILE A 199 6.52 1.60 -14.20
N LEU A 200 5.68 1.88 -13.18
CA LEU A 200 6.11 2.13 -11.81
C LEU A 200 6.92 0.95 -11.27
N PHE A 201 6.42 -0.27 -11.42
CA PHE A 201 7.12 -1.46 -10.96
C PHE A 201 8.43 -1.69 -11.72
N THR A 202 8.46 -1.49 -13.04
CA THR A 202 9.71 -1.60 -13.82
C THR A 202 10.75 -0.59 -13.35
N GLU A 203 10.36 0.64 -13.05
CA GLU A 203 11.23 1.67 -12.48
C GLU A 203 11.71 1.31 -11.06
N LEU A 204 10.81 0.80 -10.20
CA LEU A 204 11.17 0.35 -8.86
C LEU A 204 12.17 -0.82 -8.91
N ILE A 205 11.99 -1.76 -9.83
CA ILE A 205 12.88 -2.91 -9.99
C ILE A 205 14.24 -2.51 -10.55
N SER A 206 14.27 -1.61 -11.53
CA SER A 206 15.49 -1.26 -12.22
C SER A 206 16.32 -0.19 -11.48
N ASN A 207 15.64 0.77 -10.85
CA ASN A 207 16.24 2.06 -10.49
C ASN A 207 15.99 2.45 -9.02
N CYS A 208 15.61 1.51 -8.15
CA CYS A 208 15.42 1.75 -6.72
C CYS A 208 16.11 0.68 -5.87
N SER A 209 16.78 1.12 -4.80
CA SER A 209 17.20 0.22 -3.71
C SER A 209 16.02 -0.17 -2.84
N TYR A 210 16.02 -1.39 -2.30
CA TYR A 210 14.94 -1.89 -1.47
C TYR A 210 15.44 -2.71 -0.29
N ASP A 211 14.68 -2.69 0.79
CA ASP A 211 14.86 -3.57 1.95
C ASP A 211 13.81 -4.70 1.85
N PHE A 212 14.26 -5.96 1.89
CA PHE A 212 13.39 -7.14 1.78
C PHE A 212 13.24 -7.86 3.12
N HIS A 213 11.99 -8.07 3.54
CA HIS A 213 11.67 -8.64 4.84
C HIS A 213 10.75 -9.86 4.66
N GLN A 214 11.19 -11.00 5.21
CA GLN A 214 10.41 -12.24 5.22
C GLN A 214 9.72 -12.46 6.56
N GLU A 215 8.51 -13.03 6.55
CA GLU A 215 7.86 -13.44 7.81
C GLU A 215 8.71 -14.52 8.51
N LYS A 216 9.13 -14.25 9.75
CA LYS A 216 9.80 -15.26 10.58
C LYS A 216 8.79 -16.36 10.93
N LYS A 217 8.88 -17.52 10.28
CA LYS A 217 8.07 -18.69 10.65
C LYS A 217 8.34 -19.04 12.13
N LYS A 218 7.33 -18.94 13.00
CA LYS A 218 7.41 -19.47 14.36
C LYS A 218 7.73 -20.96 14.26
N LYS A 219 8.86 -21.40 14.82
CA LYS A 219 9.13 -22.84 15.01
C LYS A 219 7.97 -23.38 15.84
N SER A 220 7.17 -24.27 15.25
CA SER A 220 6.24 -25.11 15.99
C SER A 220 7.05 -25.87 17.03
N THR A 221 6.96 -25.47 18.30
CA THR A 221 7.28 -26.37 19.40
C THR A 221 6.18 -27.42 19.44
N THR A 222 6.34 -28.46 18.63
CA THR A 222 5.66 -29.72 18.80
C THR A 222 6.17 -30.28 20.13
N LYS A 223 5.45 -30.03 21.23
CA LYS A 223 5.63 -30.83 22.44
C LYS A 223 5.01 -32.19 22.14
N LEU A 224 5.88 -33.18 22.01
CA LEU A 224 5.57 -34.61 22.15
C LEU A 224 4.94 -34.86 23.53
#